data_AF-A0A5E8VGX6-F1
#
_entry.id   AF-A0A5E8VGX6-F1
#
_cell.length_a   1.000
_cell.length_b   1.000
_cell.length_c   1.000
_cell.angle_alpha   90.00
_cell.angle_beta   90.00
_cell.angle_gamma   90.00
#
_symmetry.space_group_name_H-M   'P 1'
#
loop_
_entity.id
_entity.type
_entity.pdbx_description
1 polymer ?
#
loop_
_entity_poly.entity_id
_entity_poly.type
_entity_poly.pdbx_seq_one_letter_code
_entity_poly.pdbx_strand_id
1 'polypeptide(L)'
;MHLAAIGHPVIRRNDVHSMKITSVEKHVGSGQWFGEAAHEGKRYKWYYQPRRWLHVHEQDERNPYCWMVVEPPQGARETVLKAIRAAKAA
;
A
#
# COMPACT_ATOMS: atom_id res chain seq x y z
N MET A 1 -13.59 -17.15 42.94
CA MET A 1 -12.98 -17.68 41.71
C MET A 1 -13.17 -16.63 40.62
N HIS A 2 -12.12 -15.87 40.29
CA HIS A 2 -12.19 -14.84 39.25
C HIS A 2 -11.73 -15.44 37.92
N LEU A 3 -12.66 -15.65 36.99
CA LEU A 3 -12.32 -15.93 35.60
C LEU A 3 -11.92 -14.61 34.94
N ALA A 4 -10.64 -14.46 34.63
CA ALA A 4 -10.16 -13.40 33.75
C ALA A 4 -10.57 -13.74 32.31
N ALA A 5 -11.39 -12.88 31.70
CA ALA A 5 -11.70 -12.95 30.28
C ALA A 5 -10.44 -12.58 29.49
N ILE A 6 -9.82 -13.58 28.84
CA ILE A 6 -8.74 -13.37 27.89
C ILE A 6 -9.38 -12.75 26.63
N GLY A 7 -9.31 -11.42 26.54
CA GLY A 7 -9.65 -10.69 25.33
C GLY A 7 -8.70 -11.10 24.22
N HIS A 8 -9.12 -12.05 23.38
CA HIS A 8 -8.43 -12.36 22.15
C HIS A 8 -8.51 -11.11 21.26
N PRO A 9 -7.38 -10.55 20.80
CA PRO A 9 -7.44 -9.48 19.82
C PRO A 9 -8.11 -10.06 18.56
N VAL A 10 -9.28 -9.51 18.23
CA VAL A 10 -9.93 -9.75 16.93
C VAL A 10 -9.03 -9.09 15.89
N ILE A 11 -7.99 -9.80 15.46
CA ILE A 11 -7.23 -9.45 14.27
C ILE A 11 -8.25 -9.51 13.14
N ARG A 12 -8.71 -8.34 12.69
CA ARG A 12 -9.64 -8.23 11.57
C ARG A 12 -8.98 -8.93 10.39
N ARG A 13 -9.52 -10.10 10.02
CA ARG A 13 -9.04 -11.01 8.96
C ARG A 13 -8.96 -10.38 7.55
N ASN A 14 -9.25 -9.09 7.40
CA ASN A 14 -9.26 -8.40 6.10
C ASN A 14 -7.92 -7.76 5.70
N ASP A 15 -6.92 -7.68 6.57
CA ASP A 15 -5.68 -6.94 6.26
C ASP A 15 -4.60 -7.80 5.59
N VAL A 16 -4.74 -9.13 5.56
CA VAL A 16 -3.67 -10.04 5.09
C VAL A 16 -3.54 -10.02 3.56
N HIS A 17 -4.61 -9.70 2.84
CA HIS A 17 -4.64 -9.73 1.37
C HIS A 17 -4.64 -8.36 0.71
N SER A 18 -4.62 -7.27 1.49
CA SER A 18 -4.58 -5.93 0.91
C SER A 18 -3.16 -5.39 0.91
N MET A 19 -2.78 -4.71 -0.17
CA MET A 19 -1.54 -3.96 -0.24
C MET A 19 -1.42 -2.98 0.93
N LYS A 20 -0.30 -3.01 1.65
CA LYS A 20 -0.01 -2.14 2.80
C LYS A 20 0.89 -0.99 2.38
N ILE A 21 0.40 0.24 2.42
CA ILE A 21 1.20 1.44 2.10
C ILE A 21 2.22 1.71 3.20
N THR A 22 3.50 1.86 2.82
CA THR A 22 4.61 2.11 3.75
C THR A 22 5.17 3.52 3.63
N SER A 23 5.06 4.16 2.46
CA SER A 23 5.39 5.58 2.29
C SER A 23 4.40 6.26 1.34
N VAL A 24 4.25 7.57 1.52
CA VAL A 24 3.42 8.44 0.66
C VAL A 24 4.17 9.74 0.47
N GLU A 25 4.44 10.06 -0.78
CA GLU A 25 5.11 11.29 -1.22
C GLU A 25 4.31 11.96 -2.32
N LYS A 26 4.49 13.27 -2.46
CA LYS A 26 3.84 14.09 -3.50
C LYS A 26 4.91 14.83 -4.27
N HIS A 27 4.94 14.61 -5.58
CA HIS A 27 5.82 15.39 -6.45
C HIS A 27 5.31 16.83 -6.57
N VAL A 28 6.16 17.80 -6.25
CA VAL A 28 5.85 19.23 -6.37
C VAL A 28 5.79 19.58 -7.87
N GLY A 29 4.74 20.28 -8.31
CA GLY A 29 4.55 20.70 -9.70
C GLY A 29 3.70 19.77 -10.58
N SER A 30 3.87 18.45 -10.51
CA SER A 30 3.08 17.52 -11.36
C SER A 30 1.76 17.07 -10.72
N GLY A 31 1.62 17.24 -9.41
CA GLY A 31 0.47 16.75 -8.65
C GLY A 31 0.40 15.22 -8.53
N GLN A 32 1.44 14.51 -8.97
CA GLN A 32 1.59 13.07 -8.87
C GLN A 32 1.90 12.68 -7.42
N TRP A 33 1.31 11.57 -7.00
CA TRP A 33 1.61 10.91 -5.74
C TRP A 33 2.39 9.64 -6.02
N PHE A 34 3.30 9.27 -5.13
CA PHE A 34 4.06 8.05 -5.25
C PHE A 34 4.47 7.56 -3.87
N GLY A 35 4.96 6.33 -3.80
CA GLY A 35 5.49 5.79 -2.57
C GLY A 35 5.75 4.30 -2.67
N GLU A 36 5.93 3.69 -1.51
CA GLU A 36 6.19 2.28 -1.36
C GLU A 36 5.01 1.57 -0.69
N ALA A 37 4.92 0.28 -0.96
CA ALA A 37 3.97 -0.62 -0.32
C ALA A 37 4.57 -2.02 -0.16
N ALA A 38 3.96 -2.81 0.72
CA ALA A 38 4.24 -4.22 0.89
C ALA A 38 2.97 -5.05 0.66
N HIS A 39 3.09 -6.17 -0.04
CA HIS A 39 1.99 -7.11 -0.26
C HIS A 39 2.56 -8.52 -0.47
N GLU A 40 2.01 -9.53 0.20
CA GLU A 40 2.45 -10.94 0.07
C GLU A 40 3.98 -11.15 0.21
N GLY A 41 4.63 -10.41 1.11
CA GLY A 41 6.07 -10.50 1.32
C GLY A 41 6.93 -9.75 0.32
N LYS A 42 6.33 -9.13 -0.70
CA LYS A 42 7.00 -8.37 -1.75
C LYS A 42 6.94 -6.87 -1.51
N ARG A 43 7.91 -6.16 -2.07
CA ARG A 43 7.96 -4.70 -2.08
C ARG A 43 7.45 -4.16 -3.40
N TYR A 44 6.67 -3.09 -3.30
CA TYR A 44 6.09 -2.40 -4.43
C TYR A 44 6.44 -0.93 -4.39
N LYS A 45 6.70 -0.36 -5.56
CA LYS A 45 6.59 1.08 -5.80
C LYS A 45 5.26 1.34 -6.46
N TRP A 46 4.55 2.37 -6.01
CA TRP A 46 3.31 2.79 -6.63
C TRP A 46 3.40 4.25 -7.04
N TYR A 47 2.72 4.57 -8.13
CA TYR A 47 2.66 5.90 -8.71
C TYR A 47 1.22 6.18 -9.09
N TYR A 48 0.67 7.31 -8.64
CA TYR A 48 -0.71 7.67 -8.86
C TYR A 48 -0.82 9.11 -9.39
N GLN A 49 -1.51 9.25 -10.52
CA GLN A 49 -1.92 10.56 -11.03
C GLN A 49 -3.45 10.70 -10.92
N PRO A 50 -3.96 11.75 -10.25
CA PRO A 50 -5.40 11.95 -10.08
C PRO A 50 -6.18 11.84 -11.40
N ARG A 51 -7.27 11.06 -11.38
CA ARG A 51 -8.18 10.81 -12.52
C ARG A 51 -7.55 10.13 -13.75
N ARG A 52 -6.30 9.68 -13.67
CA ARG A 52 -5.63 8.99 -14.77
C ARG A 52 -5.35 7.54 -14.41
N TRP A 53 -4.17 7.27 -13.89
CA TRP A 53 -3.64 5.93 -13.77
C TRP A 53 -3.10 5.67 -12.36
N LEU A 54 -2.98 4.38 -12.04
CA LEU A 54 -2.18 3.84 -10.95
C LEU A 54 -1.20 2.85 -11.59
N HIS A 55 0.09 3.12 -11.48
CA HIS A 55 1.14 2.18 -11.85
C HIS A 55 1.71 1.55 -10.58
N VAL A 56 1.94 0.25 -10.63
CA VAL A 56 2.56 -0.52 -9.56
C VAL A 56 3.73 -1.27 -10.15
N HIS A 57 4.89 -1.14 -9.51
CA HIS A 57 6.08 -1.89 -9.86
C HIS A 57 6.42 -2.83 -8.70
N GLU A 58 6.55 -4.12 -8.99
CA GLU A 58 7.02 -5.13 -8.05
C GLU A 58 8.55 -5.20 -8.09
N GLN A 59 9.20 -5.28 -6.93
CA GLN A 59 10.63 -5.53 -6.85
C GLN A 59 10.91 -6.99 -7.20
N ASP A 60 11.85 -7.23 -8.11
CA ASP A 60 12.28 -8.58 -8.44
C ASP A 60 13.03 -9.21 -7.25
N GLU A 61 12.66 -10.45 -6.91
CA GLU A 61 13.25 -11.16 -5.76
C GLU A 61 14.69 -11.62 -6.01
N ARG A 62 15.09 -11.79 -7.27
CA ARG A 62 16.43 -12.26 -7.66
C ARG A 62 17.40 -11.10 -7.85
N ASN A 63 16.89 -9.93 -8.22
CA ASN A 63 17.67 -8.72 -8.42
C ASN A 63 16.97 -7.50 -7.78
N PRO A 64 17.44 -7.01 -6.62
CA PRO A 64 16.79 -5.90 -5.91
C PRO A 64 16.86 -4.56 -6.65
N TYR A 65 17.66 -4.45 -7.72
CA TYR A 65 17.72 -3.27 -8.57
C TYR A 65 16.70 -3.31 -9.71
N CYS A 66 16.07 -4.46 -9.97
CA CYS A 66 15.08 -4.63 -11.01
C CYS A 66 13.66 -4.41 -10.46
N TRP A 67 12.87 -3.65 -11.21
CA TRP A 67 11.47 -3.34 -10.90
C TRP A 67 10.61 -3.68 -12.11
N MET A 68 9.62 -4.53 -11.91
CA MET A 68 8.74 -5.01 -12.97
C MET A 68 7.39 -4.32 -12.89
N VAL A 69 6.90 -3.80 -14.02
CA VAL A 69 5.53 -3.27 -14.09
C VAL A 69 4.57 -4.44 -13.94
N VAL A 70 3.66 -4.34 -12.97
CA VAL A 70 2.63 -5.35 -12.71
C VAL A 70 1.26 -4.70 -12.72
N GLU A 71 0.24 -5.51 -12.95
CA GLU A 71 -1.12 -5.08 -12.68
C GLU A 71 -1.27 -4.79 -11.18
N PRO A 72 -1.90 -3.66 -10.80
CA PRO A 72 -2.12 -3.35 -9.40
C PRO A 72 -2.91 -4.48 -8.70
N PRO A 73 -2.47 -4.94 -7.51
CA PRO A 73 -3.23 -5.92 -6.74
C PRO A 73 -4.68 -5.47 -6.50
N GLN A 74 -5.58 -6.43 -6.27
CA GLN A 74 -6.98 -6.12 -6.01
C GLN A 74 -7.10 -5.16 -4.81
N GLY A 75 -7.85 -4.06 -4.98
CA GLY A 75 -8.02 -3.05 -3.94
C GLY A 75 -6.84 -2.07 -3.79
N ALA A 76 -5.76 -2.20 -4.58
CA ALA A 76 -4.59 -1.32 -4.48
C ALA A 76 -4.96 0.16 -4.69
N ARG A 77 -5.91 0.44 -5.59
CA ARG A 77 -6.35 1.81 -5.87
C ARG A 77 -7.05 2.44 -4.68
N GLU A 78 -7.98 1.73 -4.06
CA GLU A 78 -8.70 2.16 -2.87
C GLU A 78 -7.73 2.41 -1.72
N THR A 79 -6.76 1.51 -1.53
CA THR A 79 -5.72 1.64 -0.51
C THR A 79 -4.83 2.87 -0.74
N VAL A 80 -4.34 3.07 -1.97
CA VAL A 80 -3.55 4.26 -2.34
C VAL A 80 -4.35 5.54 -2.12
N LEU A 81 -5.61 5.57 -2.57
CA LEU A 81 -6.46 6.75 -2.39
C LEU A 81 -6.73 7.05 -0.92
N LYS A 82 -6.93 6.03 -0.09
CA LYS A 82 -7.08 6.17 1.37
C LYS A 82 -5.81 6.75 1.99
N ALA A 83 -4.63 6.26 1.61
CA ALA A 83 -3.35 6.76 2.11
C ALA A 83 -3.08 8.21 1.66
N ILE A 84 -3.36 8.56 0.41
CA ILE A 84 -3.26 9.94 -0.08
C ILE A 84 -4.20 10.87 0.69
N ARG A 85 -5.44 10.45 0.98
CA ARG A 85 -6.37 11.26 1.78
C ARG A 85 -5.84 11.50 3.19
N ALA A 86 -5.29 10.47 3.83
CA ALA A 86 -4.68 10.59 5.15
C ALA A 86 -3.46 11.54 5.12
N ALA A 87 -2.57 11.41 4.13
CA ALA A 87 -1.40 12.29 3.97
C ALA A 87 -1.76 13.75 3.69
N LYS A 88 -2.93 14.03 3.09
CA LYS A 88 -3.43 15.41 2.90
C LYS A 88 -4.01 16.03 4.17
N ALA A 89 -4.38 15.22 5.15
CA ALA A 89 -5.02 15.66 6.39
C ALA A 89 -4.04 15.80 7.56
N ALA A 90 -2.81 15.30 7.41
CA ALA A 90 -1.69 15.51 8.32
C ALA A 90 -1.00 16.84 8.03
#